data_AF-A0A7C5F1R9-F1
#
_entry.id   AF-A0A7C5F1R9-F1
#
_cell.length_a   1.000
_cell.length_b   1.000
_cell.length_c   1.000
_cell.angle_alpha   90.00
_cell.angle_beta   90.00
_cell.angle_gamma   90.00
#
_symmetry.space_group_name_H-M   'P 1'
#
loop_
_entity.id
_entity.type
_entity.pdbx_description
1 polymer ?
#
loop_
_entity_poly.entity_id
_entity_poly.type
_entity_poly.pdbx_seq_one_letter_code
_entity_poly.pdbx_strand_id
1 'polypeptide(L)'
;MGCTSLTGTGEAPLHCPSSVQAKIKAAQPTVHVSYTEPSVTVEGDLLTSLAKTSIYYDLGRGRTLAKEVPATRPSGGGEISETITIPVTSGEQRVKICVTASDYNGSESPMTP
;
A
#
# COMPACT_ATOMS: atom_id res chain seq x y z
N MET A 1 -20.13 29.13 23.25
CA MET A 1 -20.91 27.98 23.75
C MET A 1 -21.51 27.32 22.53
N GLY A 2 -21.27 26.09 22.10
CA GLY A 2 -20.61 24.88 22.59
C GLY A 2 -21.06 23.77 21.60
N CYS A 3 -20.43 22.59 21.65
CA CYS A 3 -20.58 21.40 20.77
C CYS A 3 -19.54 21.39 19.61
N THR A 4 -18.68 20.38 19.42
CA THR A 4 -18.57 19.02 19.99
C THR A 4 -17.14 18.51 19.85
N SER A 5 -16.66 17.76 20.83
CA SER A 5 -15.43 16.96 20.77
C SER A 5 -15.60 15.72 19.87
N LEU A 6 -14.46 15.17 19.42
CA LEU A 6 -14.14 13.74 19.22
C LEU A 6 -13.68 13.35 17.80
N THR A 7 -12.40 12.94 17.76
CA THR A 7 -11.81 11.83 16.99
C THR A 7 -12.18 11.67 15.53
N GLY A 8 -11.17 11.85 14.70
CA GLY A 8 -11.13 11.27 13.37
C GLY A 8 -9.91 11.79 12.66
N THR A 9 -8.74 11.19 12.90
CA THR A 9 -7.77 11.02 11.82
C THR A 9 -8.59 10.55 10.63
N GLY A 10 -8.80 11.46 9.68
CA GLY A 10 -9.59 11.18 8.49
C GLY A 10 -8.83 10.14 7.69
N GLU A 11 -9.00 8.88 8.07
CA GLU A 11 -8.73 7.74 7.21
C GLU A 11 -9.81 7.83 6.14
N ALA A 12 -9.63 8.77 5.22
CA ALA A 12 -10.19 8.64 3.89
C ALA A 12 -9.87 7.20 3.49
N PRO A 13 -10.84 6.39 3.03
CA PRO A 13 -10.50 5.11 2.46
C PRO A 13 -9.54 5.46 1.34
N LEU A 14 -8.25 5.21 1.56
CA LEU A 14 -7.22 5.43 0.57
C LEU A 14 -7.49 4.36 -0.47
N HIS A 15 -8.45 4.69 -1.36
CA HIS A 15 -8.72 3.98 -2.57
C HIS A 15 -7.40 3.99 -3.30
N CYS A 16 -6.82 2.81 -3.47
CA CYS A 16 -5.66 2.65 -4.31
C CYS A 16 -6.07 3.04 -5.74
N PRO A 17 -5.73 4.25 -6.22
CA PRO A 17 -6.13 4.68 -7.56
C PRO A 17 -5.47 3.79 -8.62
N SER A 18 -4.34 3.17 -8.24
CA SER A 18 -3.60 2.19 -9.00
C SER A 18 -3.55 0.88 -8.22
N SER A 19 -4.04 -0.20 -8.83
CA SER A 19 -3.92 -1.55 -8.30
C SER A 19 -3.66 -2.52 -9.44
N VAL A 20 -2.88 -3.56 -9.15
CA VAL A 20 -2.59 -4.64 -10.09
C VAL A 20 -3.41 -5.86 -9.67
N GLN A 21 -3.97 -6.57 -10.66
CA GLN A 21 -4.69 -7.80 -10.40
C GLN A 21 -3.79 -9.00 -10.61
N ALA A 22 -3.76 -9.90 -9.62
CA ALA A 22 -3.08 -11.17 -9.71
C ALA A 22 -4.09 -12.31 -9.51
N LYS A 23 -3.76 -13.49 -10.06
CA LYS A 23 -4.47 -14.73 -9.79
C LYS A 23 -3.60 -15.57 -8.85
N ILE A 24 -4.20 -16.04 -7.78
CA ILE A 24 -3.54 -16.88 -6.79
C ILE A 24 -4.35 -18.14 -6.55
N LYS A 25 -3.67 -19.23 -6.19
CA LYS A 25 -4.30 -20.52 -5.91
C LYS A 25 -4.00 -20.91 -4.47
N ALA A 26 -4.90 -21.65 -3.83
CA ALA A 26 -4.63 -22.18 -2.49
C ALA A 26 -3.34 -23.02 -2.40
N ALA A 27 -2.96 -23.72 -3.50
CA ALA A 27 -1.70 -24.46 -3.59
C ALA A 27 -0.45 -23.58 -3.75
N GLN A 28 -0.61 -22.32 -4.15
CA GLN A 28 0.46 -21.34 -4.30
C GLN A 28 -0.05 -19.96 -3.87
N PRO A 29 -0.15 -19.72 -2.54
CA PRO A 29 -0.78 -18.52 -1.99
C PRO A 29 0.14 -17.29 -1.99
N THR A 30 1.20 -17.29 -2.80
CA THR A 30 2.23 -16.24 -2.79
C THR A 30 2.15 -15.36 -4.03
N VAL A 31 2.41 -14.06 -3.86
CA VAL A 31 2.51 -13.08 -4.95
C VAL A 31 3.84 -12.35 -4.85
N HIS A 32 4.53 -12.24 -5.98
CA HIS A 32 5.69 -11.36 -6.13
C HIS A 32 5.22 -9.95 -6.50
N VAL A 33 5.66 -8.96 -5.75
CA VAL A 33 5.32 -7.55 -5.90
C VAL A 33 6.61 -6.79 -6.09
N SER A 34 6.75 -6.13 -7.24
CA SER A 34 7.88 -5.27 -7.56
C SER A 34 7.39 -3.87 -7.90
N TYR A 35 8.06 -2.85 -7.37
CA TYR A 35 7.73 -1.45 -7.63
C TYR A 35 8.92 -0.54 -7.33
N THR A 36 8.89 0.67 -7.89
CA THR A 36 9.81 1.75 -7.54
C THR A 36 9.15 2.66 -6.49
N GLU A 37 9.83 2.94 -5.39
CA GLU A 37 9.37 3.93 -4.41
C GLU A 37 9.14 5.29 -5.06
N PRO A 38 8.08 6.03 -4.68
CA PRO A 38 7.82 7.34 -5.27
C PRO A 38 8.96 8.30 -4.90
N SER A 39 9.35 9.13 -5.86
CA SER A 39 10.33 10.21 -5.66
C SER A 39 9.69 11.59 -5.62
N VAL A 40 8.38 11.67 -5.88
CA VAL A 40 7.60 12.91 -5.88
C VAL A 40 6.30 12.76 -5.10
N THR A 41 5.78 13.86 -4.58
CA THR A 41 4.45 13.94 -3.96
C THR A 41 3.36 13.87 -5.02
N VAL A 42 2.09 13.81 -4.59
CA VAL A 42 0.95 13.83 -5.52
C VAL A 42 0.81 15.17 -6.24
N GLU A 43 1.37 16.24 -5.69
CA GLU A 43 1.48 17.58 -6.28
C GLU A 43 2.67 17.71 -7.26
N GLY A 44 3.57 16.73 -7.29
CA GLY A 44 4.74 16.71 -8.19
C GLY A 44 6.04 17.27 -7.60
N ASP A 45 6.04 17.65 -6.33
CA ASP A 45 7.25 18.11 -5.61
C ASP A 45 8.14 16.93 -5.23
N LEU A 46 9.46 17.15 -5.07
CA LEU A 46 10.37 16.09 -4.64
C LEU A 46 10.05 15.61 -3.21
N LEU A 47 10.00 14.30 -3.02
CA LEU A 47 9.91 13.71 -1.69
C LEU A 47 11.21 13.90 -0.91
N THR A 48 11.08 14.17 0.38
CA THR A 48 12.22 14.33 1.30
C THR A 48 12.04 13.59 2.62
N SER A 49 10.88 12.96 2.82
CA SER A 49 10.45 12.40 4.11
C SER A 49 9.77 11.04 3.98
N LEU A 50 9.95 10.31 2.88
CA LEU A 50 9.42 8.96 2.71
C LEU A 50 9.98 8.04 3.80
N ALA A 51 9.11 7.47 4.64
CA ALA A 51 9.52 6.63 5.75
C ALA A 51 9.37 5.14 5.42
N LYS A 52 8.27 4.79 4.74
CA LYS A 52 7.95 3.41 4.37
C LYS A 52 6.94 3.35 3.23
N THR A 53 6.79 2.17 2.67
CA THR A 53 5.68 1.79 1.80
C THR A 53 4.90 0.63 2.42
N SER A 54 3.60 0.57 2.13
CA SER A 54 2.71 -0.47 2.65
C SER A 54 2.07 -1.23 1.48
N ILE A 55 2.29 -2.54 1.44
CA ILE A 55 1.71 -3.44 0.44
C ILE A 55 0.40 -3.99 1.00
N TYR A 56 -0.69 -3.79 0.27
CA TYR A 56 -2.02 -4.27 0.60
C TYR A 56 -2.51 -5.29 -0.42
N TYR A 57 -3.38 -6.20 0.03
CA TYR A 57 -4.17 -7.06 -0.84
C TYR A 57 -5.67 -6.93 -0.57
N ASP A 58 -6.50 -7.16 -1.58
CA ASP A 58 -7.97 -7.19 -1.46
C ASP A 58 -8.55 -8.36 -2.28
N LEU A 59 -9.28 -9.23 -1.58
CA LEU A 59 -9.99 -10.40 -2.12
C LEU A 59 -11.49 -10.13 -2.36
N GLY A 60 -11.88 -8.85 -2.44
CA GLY A 60 -13.28 -8.40 -2.55
C GLY A 60 -13.96 -8.15 -1.20
N ARG A 61 -13.19 -8.05 -0.11
CA ARG A 61 -13.70 -7.79 1.26
C ARG A 61 -13.13 -6.51 1.88
N GLY A 62 -12.32 -5.77 1.13
CA GLY A 62 -11.58 -4.62 1.61
C GLY A 62 -10.08 -4.88 1.68
N ARG A 63 -9.30 -3.80 1.71
CA ARG A 63 -7.84 -3.87 1.77
C ARG A 63 -7.39 -4.48 3.10
N THR A 64 -6.43 -5.38 3.04
CA THR A 64 -5.72 -5.95 4.20
C THR A 64 -4.24 -5.67 4.04
N LEU A 65 -3.59 -5.21 5.10
CA LEU A 65 -2.14 -4.96 5.11
C LEU A 65 -1.40 -6.30 4.99
N ALA A 66 -0.58 -6.43 3.95
CA ALA A 66 0.24 -7.61 3.69
C ALA A 66 1.62 -7.48 4.33
N LYS A 67 2.28 -6.34 4.08
CA LYS A 67 3.65 -6.07 4.51
C LYS A 67 3.93 -4.57 4.50
N GLU A 68 4.69 -4.10 5.49
CA GLU A 68 5.34 -2.79 5.46
C GLU A 68 6.80 -2.97 5.05
N VAL A 69 7.28 -2.07 4.20
CA VAL A 69 8.66 -2.05 3.70
C VAL A 69 9.27 -0.69 4.06
N PRO A 70 10.33 -0.63 4.88
CA PRO A 70 11.01 0.63 5.17
C PRO A 70 11.53 1.27 3.89
N ALA A 71 11.46 2.60 3.81
CA ALA A 71 11.94 3.32 2.65
C ALA A 71 13.45 3.11 2.46
N THR A 72 13.89 2.91 1.23
CA THR A 72 15.33 2.82 0.93
C THR A 72 16.03 4.12 1.27
N ARG A 73 15.37 5.25 0.98
CA ARG A 73 15.81 6.62 1.25
C ARG A 73 14.61 7.54 1.48
N PRO A 74 14.75 8.63 2.24
CA PRO A 74 13.70 9.63 2.42
C PRO A 74 13.22 10.29 1.11
N SER A 75 14.06 10.30 0.08
CA SER A 75 13.73 10.79 -1.26
C SER A 75 13.05 9.74 -2.15
N GLY A 76 12.89 8.50 -1.66
CA GLY A 76 12.43 7.36 -2.43
C GLY A 76 13.29 7.02 -3.65
N GLY A 77 12.63 6.53 -4.70
CA GLY A 77 13.28 6.05 -5.93
C GLY A 77 14.08 4.75 -5.76
N GLY A 78 13.86 4.00 -4.68
CA GLY A 78 14.41 2.67 -4.51
C GLY A 78 13.59 1.62 -5.26
N GLU A 79 14.26 0.61 -5.81
CA GLU A 79 13.61 -0.57 -6.40
C GLU A 79 13.31 -1.60 -5.31
N ILE A 80 12.04 -1.93 -5.13
CA ILE A 80 11.56 -2.90 -4.14
C ILE A 80 11.08 -4.15 -4.86
N SER A 81 11.43 -5.32 -4.32
CA SER A 81 10.94 -6.61 -4.77
C SER A 81 10.63 -7.48 -3.55
N GLU A 82 9.36 -7.84 -3.39
CA GLU A 82 8.84 -8.50 -2.21
C GLU A 82 7.94 -9.67 -2.56
N THR A 83 7.90 -10.66 -1.66
CA THR A 83 6.97 -11.78 -1.76
C THR A 83 6.00 -11.74 -0.60
N ILE A 84 4.72 -11.63 -0.89
CA ILE A 84 3.64 -11.65 0.11
C ILE A 84 2.89 -12.97 0.05
N THR A 85 2.39 -13.42 1.20
CA THR A 85 1.51 -14.60 1.30
C THR A 85 0.09 -14.15 1.58
N ILE A 86 -0.87 -14.65 0.82
CA ILE A 86 -2.27 -14.25 0.87
C ILE A 86 -3.09 -15.48 1.29
N PRO A 87 -3.85 -15.40 2.40
CA PRO A 87 -4.53 -16.56 2.98
C PRO A 87 -5.75 -16.98 2.15
N VAL A 88 -5.53 -17.70 1.05
CA VAL A 88 -6.58 -18.29 0.22
C VAL A 88 -6.84 -19.72 0.67
N THR A 89 -8.06 -19.98 1.13
CA THR A 89 -8.45 -21.26 1.71
C THR A 89 -8.95 -22.28 0.68
N SER A 90 -9.39 -21.84 -0.51
CA SER A 90 -9.82 -22.75 -1.57
C SER A 90 -9.80 -22.11 -2.95
N GLY A 91 -9.56 -22.95 -3.97
CA GLY A 91 -9.68 -22.58 -5.38
C GLY A 91 -8.64 -21.58 -5.88
N GLU A 92 -8.96 -20.99 -7.04
CA GLU A 92 -8.27 -19.83 -7.61
C GLU A 92 -9.06 -18.56 -7.26
N GLN A 93 -8.37 -17.52 -6.79
CA GLN A 93 -8.96 -16.23 -6.48
C GLN A 93 -8.23 -15.11 -7.20
N ARG A 94 -8.99 -14.09 -7.62
CA ARG A 94 -8.43 -12.84 -8.11
C ARG A 94 -8.19 -11.93 -6.90
N VAL A 95 -6.96 -11.45 -6.79
CA VAL A 95 -6.57 -10.51 -5.75
C VAL A 95 -6.14 -9.20 -6.38
N LYS A 96 -6.55 -8.08 -5.76
CA LYS A 96 -6.03 -6.76 -6.10
C LYS A 96 -4.90 -6.44 -5.15
N ILE A 97 -3.76 -6.03 -5.69
CA ILE A 97 -2.61 -5.57 -4.93
C ILE A 97 -2.46 -4.07 -5.14
N CYS A 98 -2.17 -3.35 -4.08
CA CYS A 98 -1.75 -1.96 -4.17
C CYS A 98 -0.69 -1.63 -3.15
N VAL A 99 0.05 -0.56 -3.44
CA VAL A 99 1.11 -0.05 -2.59
C VAL A 99 0.81 1.42 -2.30
N THR A 100 1.08 1.84 -1.08
CA THR A 100 1.02 3.24 -0.64
C THR A 100 2.37 3.64 -0.08
N ALA A 101 2.61 4.94 -0.03
CA ALA A 101 3.76 5.55 0.63
C ALA A 101 3.32 6.22 1.92
N SER A 102 4.18 6.24 2.94
CA SER A 102 3.95 6.99 4.18
C SER A 102 5.17 7.83 4.52
N ASP A 103 4.94 9.07 4.92
CA ASP A 103 5.99 9.94 5.45
C ASP A 103 6.30 9.63 6.94
N TYR A 104 7.31 10.29 7.51
CA TYR A 104 7.66 10.13 8.92
C TYR A 104 6.57 10.62 9.90
N ASN A 105 5.58 11.38 9.43
CA ASN A 105 4.44 11.81 10.22
C ASN A 105 3.29 10.78 10.21
N GLY A 106 3.43 9.70 9.44
CA GLY A 106 2.39 8.69 9.25
C GLY A 106 1.33 9.08 8.24
N SER A 107 1.54 10.14 7.45
CA SER A 107 0.64 10.55 6.38
C SER A 107 0.79 9.57 5.21
N GLU A 108 -0.27 8.81 4.92
CA GLU A 108 -0.27 7.81 3.85
C GLU A 108 -0.83 8.41 2.54
N SER A 109 -0.15 8.16 1.43
CA SER A 109 -0.55 8.58 0.09
C SER A 109 -0.49 7.41 -0.91
N PRO A 110 -1.37 7.40 -1.93
CA PRO A 110 -1.33 6.37 -2.95
C PRO A 110 -0.07 6.49 -3.83
N MET A 111 0.41 5.36 -4.33
CA MET A 111 1.45 5.32 -5.37
C MET A 111 1.07 4.33 -6.47
N THR A 112 1.75 4.45 -7.61
CA THR A 112 1.63 3.50 -8.72
C THR A 112 2.73 2.44 -8.56
N PRO A 113 2.37 1.15 -8.39
CA PRO A 113 3.33 0.04 -8.36
C PRO A 113 3.97 -0.23 -9.72
#